data_AF-A0A941WCY5-F1
#
_entry.id   AF-A0A941WCY5-F1
#
_cell.length_a   1.000
_cell.length_b   1.000
_cell.length_c   1.000
_cell.angle_alpha   90.00
_cell.angle_beta   90.00
_cell.angle_gamma   90.00
#
_symmetry.space_group_name_H-M   'P 1'
#
loop_
_entity.id
_entity.type
_entity.pdbx_description
1 polymer ?
#
loop_
_entity_poly.entity_id
_entity_poly.type
_entity_poly.pdbx_seq_one_letter_code
_entity_poly.pdbx_strand_id
1 'polypeptide(L)'
;YMASANFFDVAKKMGFWDGKEPFRFWKAYSGGNYFGELKSFSLREFFILNSLAPSLKLSYDSEELPLSVKPDKQVAVTDVMALLRATYEGTDWDTTKNLKVPSKKKDSSDKDSITSPAANPWMTTDMINMLNEVKPRTVDRNRLVAVPQCSYSHVIQLRNWLPDAVGGVAWLSFDNPGQSPRIPIFSGSTALPPSFGICGQHRHRTDAAIWSFREANKLATVRWGLTKEKMQTAIAHFEEKGQTELPFVEAQYKQIQQTKGDEAANAYLTGYTSDFTGAAMQRWREMADEFWKMFARGF
;
A
#
# COMPACT_ATOMS: atom_id res chain seq x y z
N TYR A 1 0.70 20.26 20.85
CA TYR A 1 -0.48 19.44 20.50
C TYR A 1 -1.70 20.36 20.49
N MET A 2 -2.69 20.07 19.66
CA MET A 2 -3.99 20.78 19.65
C MET A 2 -5.09 19.79 20.02
N ALA A 3 -6.01 20.19 20.90
CA ALA A 3 -7.17 19.41 21.31
C ALA A 3 -8.31 20.36 21.69
N SER A 4 -9.54 19.85 21.77
CA SER A 4 -10.70 20.62 22.25
C SER A 4 -10.45 21.19 23.65
N ALA A 5 -10.92 22.40 23.93
CA ALA A 5 -10.66 23.08 25.21
C ALA A 5 -11.13 22.29 26.45
N ASN A 6 -12.22 21.53 26.31
CA ASN A 6 -12.82 20.69 27.37
C ASN A 6 -12.34 19.23 27.33
N PHE A 7 -11.28 18.92 26.60
CA PHE A 7 -10.81 17.54 26.37
C PHE A 7 -10.63 16.76 27.68
N PHE A 8 -9.87 17.30 28.64
CA PHE A 8 -9.66 16.62 29.93
C PHE A 8 -10.91 16.58 30.81
N ASP A 9 -11.75 17.62 30.76
CA ASP A 9 -12.98 17.70 31.55
C ASP A 9 -13.98 16.63 31.10
N VAL A 10 -14.08 16.39 29.79
CA VAL A 10 -14.90 15.31 29.23
C VAL A 10 -14.39 13.95 29.71
N ALA A 11 -13.08 13.70 29.66
CA ALA A 11 -12.51 12.42 30.13
C ALA A 11 -12.83 12.15 31.61
N LYS A 12 -12.71 13.18 32.47
CA LYS A 12 -13.03 13.09 33.90
C LYS A 12 -14.52 12.87 34.12
N LYS A 13 -15.37 13.69 33.49
CA LYS A 13 -16.83 13.62 33.63
C LYS A 13 -17.39 12.26 33.21
N MET A 14 -16.81 11.65 32.18
CA MET A 14 -17.23 10.35 31.66
C MET A 14 -16.60 9.17 32.42
N GLY A 15 -15.71 9.42 33.39
CA GLY A 15 -15.01 8.37 34.14
C GLY A 15 -13.94 7.62 33.32
N PHE A 16 -13.50 8.18 32.19
CA PHE A 16 -12.46 7.58 31.34
C PHE A 16 -11.04 7.82 31.87
N TRP A 17 -10.87 8.83 32.72
CA TRP A 17 -9.62 9.16 33.37
C TRP A 17 -9.89 9.80 34.73
N ASP A 18 -9.18 9.33 35.75
CA ASP A 18 -9.38 9.75 37.15
C ASP A 18 -8.60 11.01 37.54
N GLY A 19 -7.74 11.51 36.64
CA GLY A 19 -6.89 12.67 36.90
C GLY A 19 -5.62 12.36 37.70
N LYS A 20 -5.38 11.11 38.09
CA LYS A 20 -4.24 10.72 38.94
C LYS A 20 -3.03 10.28 38.11
N GLU A 21 -3.28 9.44 37.11
CA GLU A 21 -2.23 8.95 36.21
C GLU A 21 -1.94 9.93 35.08
N PRO A 22 -0.73 9.92 34.47
CA PRO A 22 -0.47 10.65 33.24
C PRO A 22 -1.52 10.33 32.17
N PHE A 23 -2.11 11.36 31.58
CA PHE A 23 -3.19 11.17 30.61
C PHE A 23 -2.68 10.43 29.36
N ARG A 24 -3.27 9.27 29.06
CA ARG A 24 -3.01 8.51 27.83
C ARG A 24 -4.26 8.49 26.95
N PHE A 25 -4.18 9.13 25.79
CA PHE A 25 -5.31 9.29 24.87
C PHE A 25 -5.97 7.96 24.52
N TRP A 26 -5.18 6.97 24.13
CA TRP A 26 -5.71 5.68 23.69
C TRP A 26 -6.40 4.93 24.84
N LYS A 27 -5.89 5.02 26.08
CA LYS A 27 -6.55 4.38 27.25
C LYS A 27 -7.88 5.04 27.55
N ALA A 28 -7.92 6.38 27.55
CA ALA A 28 -9.13 7.13 27.89
C ALA A 28 -10.22 7.06 26.80
N TYR A 29 -9.85 7.14 25.53
CA TYR A 29 -10.83 7.33 24.44
C TYR A 29 -10.96 6.16 23.46
N SER A 30 -9.98 5.24 23.42
CA SER A 30 -10.03 4.05 22.56
C SER A 30 -10.33 2.78 23.36
N GLY A 31 -9.74 2.66 24.56
CA GLY A 31 -9.87 1.48 25.43
C GLY A 31 -9.10 0.23 24.95
N GLY A 32 -8.68 0.20 23.69
CA GLY A 32 -7.88 -0.87 23.11
C GLY A 32 -7.63 -0.65 21.62
N ASN A 33 -7.01 -1.64 20.98
CA ASN A 33 -6.74 -1.62 19.55
C ASN A 33 -7.93 -2.13 18.73
N TYR A 34 -7.75 -2.25 17.41
CA TYR A 34 -8.80 -2.69 16.48
C TYR A 34 -9.39 -4.07 16.80
N PHE A 35 -8.62 -4.94 17.47
CA PHE A 35 -9.04 -6.30 17.84
C PHE A 35 -9.56 -6.39 19.29
N GLY A 36 -9.70 -5.26 19.97
CA GLY A 36 -10.17 -5.20 21.37
C GLY A 36 -9.10 -5.57 22.39
N GLU A 37 -7.83 -5.70 21.99
CA GLU A 37 -6.72 -5.91 22.92
C GLU A 37 -6.39 -4.58 23.63
N LEU A 38 -5.96 -4.65 24.89
CA LEU A 38 -5.53 -3.47 25.65
C LEU A 38 -4.15 -2.96 25.18
N LYS A 39 -4.09 -2.52 23.92
CA LYS A 39 -2.90 -2.02 23.23
C LYS A 39 -3.20 -0.70 22.53
N SER A 40 -2.20 0.18 22.45
CA SER A 40 -2.29 1.45 21.72
C SER A 40 -2.18 1.32 20.19
N PHE A 41 -1.92 0.11 19.69
CA PHE A 41 -1.52 -0.15 18.31
C PHE A 41 -1.97 -1.54 17.86
N SER A 42 -1.93 -1.78 16.55
CA SER A 42 -2.08 -3.11 15.95
C SER A 42 -0.83 -3.47 15.13
N LEU A 43 -0.84 -4.66 14.52
CA LEU A 43 0.31 -5.19 13.79
C LEU A 43 0.85 -4.26 12.70
N ARG A 44 0.00 -3.47 12.02
CA ARG A 44 0.44 -2.57 10.95
C ARG A 44 1.31 -1.44 11.48
N GLU A 45 0.88 -0.80 12.56
CA GLU A 45 1.63 0.26 13.22
C GLU A 45 2.95 -0.29 13.76
N PHE A 46 2.91 -1.45 14.43
CA PHE A 46 4.12 -2.12 14.91
C PHE A 46 5.10 -2.41 13.77
N PHE A 47 4.63 -3.06 12.70
CA PHE A 47 5.47 -3.44 11.56
C PHE A 47 6.14 -2.22 10.94
N ILE A 48 5.37 -1.15 10.65
CA ILE A 48 5.91 0.06 10.01
C ILE A 48 6.92 0.75 10.90
N LEU A 49 6.61 0.97 12.19
CA LEU A 49 7.53 1.63 13.11
C LEU A 49 8.82 0.81 13.31
N ASN A 50 8.69 -0.51 13.42
CA ASN A 50 9.83 -1.40 13.59
C ASN A 50 10.68 -1.53 12.31
N SER A 51 10.08 -1.44 11.11
CA SER A 51 10.82 -1.38 9.85
C SER A 51 11.63 -0.10 9.69
N LEU A 52 11.12 1.03 10.21
CA LEU A 52 11.79 2.33 10.12
C LEU A 52 12.85 2.53 11.21
N ALA A 53 12.64 1.97 12.40
CA ALA A 53 13.53 2.14 13.55
C ALA A 53 13.85 0.81 14.26
N PRO A 54 14.45 -0.17 13.56
CA PRO A 54 14.77 -1.47 14.15
C PRO A 54 15.74 -1.36 15.35
N SER A 55 16.56 -0.31 15.43
CA SER A 55 17.44 -0.04 16.58
C SER A 55 16.70 0.08 17.92
N LEU A 56 15.42 0.48 17.89
CA LEU A 56 14.59 0.61 19.08
C LEU A 56 14.12 -0.73 19.65
N LYS A 57 14.25 -1.83 18.88
CA LYS A 57 13.83 -3.18 19.28
C LYS A 57 12.41 -3.20 19.86
N LEU A 58 11.48 -2.57 19.15
CA LEU A 58 10.08 -2.51 19.58
C LEU A 58 9.54 -3.93 19.75
N SER A 59 8.68 -4.12 20.76
CA SER A 59 8.01 -5.40 21.01
C SER A 59 6.54 -5.31 20.65
N TYR A 60 6.04 -6.32 19.92
CA TYR A 60 4.61 -6.47 19.66
C TYR A 60 3.83 -6.76 20.94
N ASP A 61 4.48 -7.32 21.97
CA ASP A 61 3.84 -7.69 23.23
C ASP A 61 3.61 -6.50 24.17
N SER A 62 4.22 -5.34 23.90
CA SER A 62 4.00 -4.10 24.66
C SER A 62 2.53 -3.67 24.65
N GLU A 63 2.08 -3.00 25.73
CA GLU A 63 0.78 -2.32 25.75
C GLU A 63 0.79 -1.06 24.88
N GLU A 64 1.95 -0.43 24.71
CA GLU A 64 2.07 0.87 24.07
C GLU A 64 3.34 0.97 23.26
N LEU A 65 3.23 1.54 22.07
CA LEU A 65 4.35 1.98 21.24
C LEU A 65 4.47 3.50 21.30
N PRO A 66 5.66 4.06 21.01
CA PRO A 66 5.80 5.48 20.74
C PRO A 66 4.84 5.91 19.64
N LEU A 67 4.22 7.08 19.79
CA LEU A 67 3.34 7.68 18.76
C LEU A 67 4.07 7.83 17.41
N SER A 68 5.37 8.12 17.45
CA SER A 68 6.25 8.23 16.30
C SER A 68 7.66 7.76 16.67
N VAL A 69 8.41 7.29 15.69
CA VAL A 69 9.83 6.94 15.84
C VAL A 69 10.69 7.83 14.97
N LYS A 70 11.94 8.05 15.39
CA LYS A 70 12.97 8.56 14.49
C LYS A 70 13.49 7.39 13.65
N PRO A 71 13.39 7.42 12.31
CA PRO A 71 13.94 6.37 11.49
C PRO A 71 15.46 6.25 11.65
N ASP A 72 15.99 5.03 11.57
CA ASP A 72 17.42 4.75 11.69
C ASP A 72 18.22 5.31 10.50
N LYS A 73 17.55 5.50 9.35
CA LYS A 73 18.10 6.04 8.10
C LYS A 73 17.13 7.05 7.48
N GLN A 74 17.63 7.88 6.58
CA GLN A 74 16.77 8.74 5.76
C GLN A 74 15.77 7.88 4.99
N VAL A 75 14.52 8.37 4.89
CA VAL A 75 13.41 7.66 4.28
C VAL A 75 13.10 8.31 2.93
N ALA A 76 13.28 7.56 1.85
CA ALA A 76 12.86 7.96 0.53
C ALA A 76 11.34 7.77 0.35
N VAL A 77 10.76 8.46 -0.63
CA VAL A 77 9.34 8.29 -0.97
C VAL A 77 9.02 6.83 -1.36
N THR A 78 9.96 6.17 -2.03
CA THR A 78 9.89 4.76 -2.43
C THR A 78 9.90 3.79 -1.25
N ASP A 79 10.58 4.13 -0.14
CA ASP A 79 10.55 3.33 1.09
C ASP A 79 9.13 3.34 1.70
N VAL A 80 8.49 4.51 1.74
CA VAL A 80 7.10 4.64 2.20
C VAL A 80 6.15 3.88 1.28
N MET A 81 6.37 3.97 -0.04
CA MET A 81 5.58 3.20 -1.00
C MET A 81 5.70 1.70 -0.71
N ALA A 82 6.92 1.18 -0.53
CA ALA A 82 7.19 -0.22 -0.25
C ALA A 82 6.55 -0.69 1.07
N LEU A 83 6.62 0.11 2.14
CA LEU A 83 5.94 -0.19 3.41
C LEU A 83 4.43 -0.31 3.24
N LEU A 84 3.82 0.58 2.45
CA LEU A 84 2.39 0.54 2.13
C LEU A 84 1.99 -0.63 1.20
N ARG A 85 2.96 -1.29 0.56
CA ARG A 85 2.75 -2.54 -0.22
C ARG A 85 2.90 -3.82 0.61
N ALA A 86 3.33 -3.71 1.87
CA ALA A 86 3.73 -4.86 2.65
C ALA A 86 2.57 -5.84 2.95
N THR A 87 2.90 -7.13 2.85
CA THR A 87 2.06 -8.27 3.19
C THR A 87 2.66 -9.11 4.33
N TYR A 88 3.68 -8.57 5.00
CA TYR A 88 4.49 -9.25 6.02
C TYR A 88 5.30 -10.45 5.52
N GLU A 89 5.50 -10.55 4.21
CA GLU A 89 6.25 -11.64 3.60
C GLU A 89 7.64 -11.81 4.23
N GLY A 90 8.01 -13.07 4.49
CA GLY A 90 9.29 -13.41 5.11
C GLY A 90 9.36 -13.18 6.63
N THR A 91 8.25 -12.80 7.26
CA THR A 91 8.15 -12.67 8.73
C THR A 91 7.22 -13.75 9.31
N ASP A 92 7.16 -13.82 10.64
CA ASP A 92 6.20 -14.68 11.33
C ASP A 92 4.73 -14.31 11.08
N TRP A 93 4.45 -13.11 10.56
CA TRP A 93 3.08 -12.69 10.23
C TRP A 93 2.67 -12.97 8.79
N ASP A 94 3.56 -13.56 7.99
CA ASP A 94 3.27 -13.97 6.61
C ASP A 94 2.16 -15.03 6.57
N THR A 95 1.01 -14.64 6.03
CA THR A 95 -0.18 -15.50 5.88
C THR A 95 0.03 -16.69 4.94
N THR A 96 1.06 -16.65 4.08
CA THR A 96 1.35 -17.70 3.10
C THR A 96 2.42 -18.69 3.58
N LYS A 97 3.09 -18.43 4.70
CA LYS A 97 4.30 -19.16 5.14
C LYS A 97 4.11 -20.67 5.29
N ASN A 98 2.91 -21.11 5.65
CA ASN A 98 2.57 -22.51 5.89
C ASN A 98 1.93 -23.21 4.67
N LEU A 99 1.62 -22.47 3.60
CA LEU A 99 0.97 -23.01 2.40
C LEU A 99 2.00 -23.64 1.47
N LYS A 100 2.53 -24.81 1.86
CA LYS A 100 3.61 -25.49 1.16
C LYS A 100 3.12 -26.59 0.22
N VAL A 101 3.84 -26.81 -0.87
CA VAL A 101 3.71 -27.97 -1.75
C VAL A 101 5.06 -28.67 -1.93
N PRO A 102 5.09 -29.99 -2.16
CA PRO A 102 6.33 -30.70 -2.44
C PRO A 102 7.04 -30.13 -3.67
N SER A 103 8.35 -29.92 -3.57
CA SER A 103 9.23 -29.60 -4.69
C SER A 103 9.99 -30.85 -5.08
N LYS A 104 9.80 -31.34 -6.31
CA LYS A 104 10.60 -32.46 -6.81
C LYS A 104 11.93 -31.92 -7.34
N LYS A 105 13.01 -32.02 -6.56
CA LYS A 105 14.36 -32.04 -7.14
C LYS A 105 14.55 -33.41 -7.80
N LYS A 106 14.94 -33.43 -9.07
CA LYS A 106 15.07 -34.66 -9.87
C LYS A 106 16.09 -35.65 -9.27
N ASP A 107 17.04 -35.17 -8.46
CA ASP A 107 18.21 -35.95 -8.01
C ASP A 107 18.45 -35.90 -6.48
N SER A 108 17.42 -35.64 -5.66
CA SER A 108 17.57 -35.64 -4.19
C SER A 108 16.45 -36.41 -3.49
N SER A 109 16.81 -37.19 -2.46
CA SER A 109 15.88 -37.86 -1.54
C SER A 109 15.26 -36.91 -0.51
N ASP A 110 15.72 -35.65 -0.44
CA ASP A 110 15.15 -34.66 0.47
C ASP A 110 13.80 -34.17 -0.03
N LYS A 111 12.80 -34.22 0.85
CA LYS A 111 11.47 -33.65 0.62
C LYS A 111 11.55 -32.13 0.78
N ASP A 112 12.15 -31.47 -0.19
CA ASP A 112 12.07 -30.01 -0.29
C ASP A 112 10.61 -29.60 -0.50
N SER A 113 10.23 -28.46 0.07
CA SER A 113 8.92 -27.85 -0.17
C SER A 113 9.07 -26.38 -0.53
N ILE A 114 8.19 -25.90 -1.40
CA ILE A 114 8.10 -24.48 -1.77
C ILE A 114 6.74 -23.94 -1.31
N THR A 115 6.64 -22.62 -1.18
CA THR A 115 5.32 -21.99 -1.05
C THR A 115 4.51 -22.28 -2.31
N SER A 116 3.26 -22.71 -2.14
CA SER A 116 2.37 -23.07 -3.23
C SER A 116 2.25 -21.93 -4.22
N PRO A 117 2.34 -22.19 -5.53
CA PRO A 117 2.05 -21.16 -6.53
C PRO A 117 0.64 -20.57 -6.40
N ALA A 118 -0.32 -21.26 -5.77
CA ALA A 118 -1.67 -20.76 -5.49
C ALA A 118 -1.77 -19.96 -4.18
N ALA A 119 -0.73 -19.99 -3.33
CA ALA A 119 -0.72 -19.22 -2.09
C ALA A 119 -0.63 -17.73 -2.41
N ASN A 120 -1.65 -16.98 -1.98
CA ASN A 120 -1.70 -15.53 -2.09
C ASN A 120 -1.95 -14.92 -0.71
N PRO A 121 -1.44 -13.72 -0.40
CA PRO A 121 -1.59 -13.13 0.92
C PRO A 121 -2.99 -12.54 1.17
N TRP A 122 -3.78 -12.34 0.12
CA TRP A 122 -5.08 -11.66 0.17
C TRP A 122 -6.27 -12.61 0.19
N MET A 123 -6.12 -13.78 0.81
CA MET A 123 -7.18 -14.79 0.93
C MET A 123 -8.42 -14.24 1.61
N THR A 124 -9.59 -14.69 1.16
CA THR A 124 -10.87 -14.37 1.79
C THR A 124 -11.02 -15.14 3.11
N THR A 125 -11.93 -14.69 3.97
CA THR A 125 -12.28 -15.41 5.20
C THR A 125 -12.71 -16.85 4.90
N ASP A 126 -13.49 -17.04 3.84
CA ASP A 126 -13.97 -18.36 3.42
C ASP A 126 -12.82 -19.30 3.04
N MET A 127 -11.87 -18.83 2.22
CA MET A 127 -10.68 -19.60 1.84
C MET A 127 -9.81 -19.95 3.05
N ILE A 128 -9.61 -19.00 3.98
CA ILE A 128 -8.86 -19.25 5.22
C ILE A 128 -9.55 -20.32 6.07
N ASN A 129 -10.86 -20.23 6.24
CA ASN A 129 -11.63 -21.18 7.03
C ASN A 129 -11.59 -22.58 6.40
N MET A 130 -11.78 -22.68 5.10
CA MET A 130 -11.70 -23.94 4.35
C MET A 130 -10.32 -24.60 4.52
N LEU A 131 -9.23 -23.85 4.38
CA LEU A 131 -7.87 -24.38 4.58
C LEU A 131 -7.61 -24.81 6.03
N ASN A 132 -8.13 -24.06 7.00
CA ASN A 132 -7.99 -24.37 8.42
C ASN A 132 -8.84 -25.56 8.88
N GLU A 133 -9.94 -25.86 8.19
CA GLU A 133 -10.75 -27.07 8.41
C GLU A 133 -9.99 -28.33 7.96
N VAL A 134 -9.31 -28.26 6.81
CA VAL A 134 -8.45 -29.35 6.33
C VAL A 134 -7.32 -29.63 7.33
N LYS A 135 -6.70 -28.58 7.87
CA LYS A 135 -5.70 -28.70 8.93
C LYS A 135 -5.66 -27.43 9.78
N PRO A 136 -5.87 -27.51 11.11
CA PRO A 136 -5.82 -26.35 11.98
C PRO A 136 -4.48 -25.60 11.87
N ARG A 137 -4.54 -24.26 11.99
CA ARG A 137 -3.38 -23.35 11.92
C ARG A 137 -2.62 -23.39 10.57
N THR A 138 -3.28 -23.82 9.50
CA THR A 138 -2.72 -23.73 8.14
C THR A 138 -2.53 -22.28 7.71
N VAL A 139 -3.46 -21.40 8.07
CA VAL A 139 -3.32 -19.95 7.84
C VAL A 139 -3.60 -19.19 9.14
N ASP A 140 -2.60 -18.42 9.59
CA ASP A 140 -2.74 -17.46 10.67
C ASP A 140 -3.20 -16.12 10.09
N ARG A 141 -4.43 -15.71 10.42
CA ARG A 141 -5.05 -14.51 9.84
C ARG A 141 -4.45 -13.24 10.44
N ASN A 142 -3.72 -12.48 9.63
CA ASN A 142 -3.24 -11.14 9.97
C ASN A 142 -3.82 -10.11 9.00
N ARG A 143 -4.25 -8.94 9.52
CA ARG A 143 -4.67 -7.82 8.66
C ARG A 143 -3.43 -7.16 8.07
N LEU A 144 -3.24 -7.33 6.77
CA LEU A 144 -2.10 -6.81 6.02
C LEU A 144 -2.11 -5.27 5.89
N VAL A 145 -0.95 -4.69 5.58
CA VAL A 145 -0.87 -3.25 5.23
C VAL A 145 -1.55 -3.02 3.88
N ALA A 146 -1.15 -3.79 2.86
CA ALA A 146 -1.78 -3.81 1.56
C ALA A 146 -2.99 -4.76 1.56
N VAL A 147 -4.19 -4.23 1.30
CA VAL A 147 -5.45 -5.00 1.38
C VAL A 147 -6.26 -4.92 0.08
N PRO A 148 -6.99 -5.99 -0.30
CA PRO A 148 -7.75 -6.01 -1.55
C PRO A 148 -8.98 -5.10 -1.54
N GLN A 149 -9.40 -4.60 -0.37
CA GLN A 149 -10.49 -3.62 -0.20
C GLN A 149 -10.02 -2.17 -0.30
N CYS A 150 -8.71 -1.93 -0.48
CA CYS A 150 -8.18 -0.58 -0.64
C CYS A 150 -8.82 0.03 -1.90
N SER A 151 -9.45 1.20 -1.75
CA SER A 151 -10.01 1.93 -2.88
C SER A 151 -8.91 2.65 -3.65
N TYR A 152 -8.08 3.35 -2.90
CA TYR A 152 -6.88 4.02 -3.36
C TYR A 152 -5.91 4.18 -2.19
N SER A 153 -4.62 4.32 -2.52
CA SER A 153 -3.54 4.59 -1.60
C SER A 153 -2.71 5.75 -2.16
N HIS A 154 -2.10 6.57 -1.29
CA HIS A 154 -1.28 7.67 -1.75
C HIS A 154 -0.11 7.92 -0.80
N VAL A 155 0.97 8.49 -1.35
CA VAL A 155 2.08 9.05 -0.58
C VAL A 155 2.26 10.49 -1.05
N ILE A 156 2.21 11.43 -0.12
CA ILE A 156 2.36 12.86 -0.42
C ILE A 156 3.81 13.26 -0.12
N GLN A 157 4.48 13.80 -1.13
CA GLN A 157 5.83 14.32 -1.04
C GLN A 157 5.78 15.84 -1.23
N LEU A 158 6.22 16.59 -0.22
CA LEU A 158 6.29 18.06 -0.25
C LEU A 158 7.75 18.49 -0.24
N ARG A 159 8.17 19.22 -1.27
CA ARG A 159 9.59 19.58 -1.50
C ARG A 159 9.75 21.10 -1.49
N ASN A 160 10.15 21.63 -0.34
CA ASN A 160 10.23 23.08 -0.09
C ASN A 160 11.30 23.83 -0.91
N TRP A 161 12.20 23.12 -1.58
CA TRP A 161 13.22 23.70 -2.46
C TRP A 161 12.73 23.88 -3.92
N LEU A 162 11.45 23.62 -4.18
CA LEU A 162 10.80 23.77 -5.49
C LEU A 162 9.54 24.65 -5.36
N PRO A 163 9.08 25.29 -6.45
CA PRO A 163 7.78 25.95 -6.47
C PRO A 163 6.67 24.97 -6.09
N ASP A 164 5.67 25.41 -5.31
CA ASP A 164 4.62 24.54 -4.75
C ASP A 164 3.96 23.63 -5.79
N ALA A 165 3.66 24.18 -6.97
CA ALA A 165 3.02 23.48 -8.09
C ALA A 165 3.78 22.22 -8.54
N VAL A 166 5.12 22.24 -8.56
CA VAL A 166 5.95 21.09 -8.96
C VAL A 166 6.60 20.38 -7.76
N GLY A 167 6.76 21.09 -6.64
CA GLY A 167 7.36 20.58 -5.41
C GLY A 167 6.44 19.63 -4.65
N GLY A 168 5.12 19.84 -4.70
CA GLY A 168 4.12 18.94 -4.16
C GLY A 168 3.74 17.84 -5.15
N VAL A 169 3.89 16.57 -4.73
CA VAL A 169 3.54 15.39 -5.53
C VAL A 169 2.75 14.40 -4.68
N ALA A 170 1.54 14.06 -5.11
CA ALA A 170 0.75 12.95 -4.57
C ALA A 170 0.92 11.71 -5.46
N TRP A 171 1.58 10.69 -4.93
CA TRP A 171 1.82 9.41 -5.58
C TRP A 171 0.64 8.46 -5.36
N LEU A 172 -0.37 8.57 -6.22
CA LEU A 172 -1.65 7.87 -6.12
C LEU A 172 -1.58 6.44 -6.67
N SER A 173 -2.28 5.51 -6.03
CA SER A 173 -2.49 4.14 -6.49
C SER A 173 -3.98 3.82 -6.40
N PHE A 174 -4.52 3.11 -7.38
CA PHE A 174 -5.88 2.57 -7.33
C PHE A 174 -5.87 1.11 -6.89
N ASP A 175 -6.95 0.68 -6.23
CA ASP A 175 -7.09 -0.68 -5.73
C ASP A 175 -5.96 -1.05 -4.74
N ASN A 176 -5.51 -2.30 -4.71
CA ASN A 176 -4.53 -2.79 -3.76
C ASN A 176 -3.12 -2.22 -4.05
N PRO A 177 -2.49 -1.44 -3.14
CA PRO A 177 -1.16 -0.88 -3.38
C PRO A 177 -0.09 -1.96 -3.57
N GLY A 178 -0.26 -3.16 -3.02
CA GLY A 178 0.66 -4.28 -3.23
C GLY A 178 0.65 -4.85 -4.66
N GLN A 179 -0.30 -4.41 -5.50
CA GLN A 179 -0.51 -4.92 -6.85
C GLN A 179 -0.69 -3.80 -7.89
N SER A 180 -0.58 -2.52 -7.49
CA SER A 180 -0.87 -1.37 -8.37
C SER A 180 0.29 -0.38 -8.38
N PRO A 181 0.50 0.37 -9.46
CA PRO A 181 1.59 1.33 -9.55
C PRO A 181 1.28 2.61 -8.76
N ARG A 182 2.27 3.50 -8.70
CA ARG A 182 2.17 4.85 -8.13
C ARG A 182 2.22 5.90 -9.24
N ILE A 183 1.14 6.64 -9.39
CA ILE A 183 0.95 7.69 -10.40
C ILE A 183 1.28 9.04 -9.74
N PRO A 184 2.24 9.83 -10.28
CA PRO A 184 2.54 11.16 -9.77
C PRO A 184 1.47 12.17 -10.20
N ILE A 185 0.80 12.76 -9.21
CA ILE A 185 -0.11 13.89 -9.38
C ILE A 185 0.55 15.12 -8.76
N PHE A 186 0.91 16.09 -9.58
CA PHE A 186 1.54 17.32 -9.11
C PHE A 186 0.50 18.30 -8.54
N SER A 187 0.88 19.09 -7.55
CA SER A 187 0.01 20.12 -6.98
C SER A 187 -0.44 21.19 -7.98
N GLY A 188 0.35 21.40 -9.04
CA GLY A 188 0.02 22.29 -10.16
C GLY A 188 -0.87 21.68 -11.23
N SER A 189 -1.20 20.38 -11.16
CA SER A 189 -2.10 19.76 -12.14
C SER A 189 -3.52 20.35 -12.00
N THR A 190 -4.08 20.84 -13.11
CA THR A 190 -5.40 21.51 -13.14
C THR A 190 -6.55 20.58 -13.47
N ALA A 191 -6.24 19.40 -14.02
CA ALA A 191 -7.20 18.34 -14.29
C ALA A 191 -6.57 16.96 -14.05
N LEU A 192 -7.44 15.97 -13.90
CA LEU A 192 -7.07 14.55 -13.89
C LEU A 192 -7.77 13.87 -15.07
N PRO A 193 -7.29 12.68 -15.50
CA PRO A 193 -8.00 11.90 -16.50
C PRO A 193 -9.47 11.70 -16.11
N PRO A 194 -10.44 11.85 -17.03
CA PRO A 194 -11.87 11.77 -16.70
C PRO A 194 -12.25 10.49 -15.94
N SER A 195 -11.54 9.39 -16.21
CA SER A 195 -11.72 8.09 -15.56
C SER A 195 -11.49 8.10 -14.04
N PHE A 196 -10.81 9.11 -13.48
CA PHE A 196 -10.59 9.27 -12.03
C PHE A 196 -11.84 9.81 -11.33
N GLY A 197 -12.64 10.61 -12.03
CA GLY A 197 -13.90 11.16 -11.51
C GLY A 197 -15.05 10.15 -11.51
N ILE A 198 -14.81 8.93 -12.01
CA ILE A 198 -15.84 7.91 -12.20
C ILE A 198 -15.71 6.84 -11.12
N CYS A 199 -16.74 6.72 -10.27
CA CYS A 199 -16.79 5.66 -9.27
C CYS A 199 -16.93 4.28 -9.92
N GLY A 200 -15.93 3.43 -9.71
CA GLY A 200 -15.92 2.01 -10.10
C GLY A 200 -16.16 1.03 -8.96
N GLN A 201 -16.46 1.47 -7.73
CA GLN A 201 -16.59 0.55 -6.58
C GLN A 201 -17.89 -0.26 -6.57
N HIS A 202 -18.99 0.29 -7.12
CA HIS A 202 -20.30 -0.34 -7.03
C HIS A 202 -20.55 -1.44 -8.08
N ARG A 203 -19.87 -1.36 -9.23
CA ARG A 203 -20.03 -2.30 -10.34
C ARG A 203 -18.83 -2.26 -11.27
N HIS A 204 -18.65 -3.35 -12.01
CA HIS A 204 -17.73 -3.39 -13.15
C HIS A 204 -18.10 -2.34 -14.19
N ARG A 205 -17.10 -1.59 -14.68
CA ARG A 205 -17.22 -0.61 -15.76
C ARG A 205 -15.84 -0.26 -16.31
N THR A 206 -15.72 -0.07 -17.61
CA THR A 206 -14.42 0.10 -18.28
C THR A 206 -13.97 1.56 -18.42
N ASP A 207 -14.84 2.51 -18.10
CA ASP A 207 -14.59 3.95 -18.09
C ASP A 207 -14.03 4.46 -16.74
N ALA A 208 -14.06 3.66 -15.68
CA ALA A 208 -13.45 4.00 -14.38
C ALA A 208 -12.02 3.49 -14.28
N ALA A 209 -11.09 4.35 -13.84
CA ALA A 209 -9.66 4.05 -13.78
C ALA A 209 -9.34 2.80 -12.95
N ILE A 210 -10.07 2.60 -11.85
CA ILE A 210 -9.84 1.47 -10.93
C ILE A 210 -9.93 0.11 -11.61
N TRP A 211 -10.81 -0.05 -12.61
CA TRP A 211 -11.01 -1.35 -13.27
C TRP A 211 -9.88 -1.71 -14.22
N SER A 212 -9.13 -0.72 -14.74
CA SER A 212 -7.89 -0.99 -15.45
C SER A 212 -6.86 -1.72 -14.59
N PHE A 213 -6.85 -1.49 -13.27
CA PHE A 213 -5.90 -2.13 -12.35
C PHE A 213 -6.47 -3.39 -11.70
N ARG A 214 -7.73 -3.31 -11.24
CA ARG A 214 -8.37 -4.35 -10.44
C ARG A 214 -8.42 -5.71 -11.14
N GLU A 215 -8.64 -5.74 -12.46
CA GLU A 215 -8.72 -7.00 -13.20
C GLU A 215 -7.42 -7.80 -13.12
N ALA A 216 -6.29 -7.22 -13.54
CA ALA A 216 -4.97 -7.87 -13.42
C ALA A 216 -4.64 -8.22 -11.97
N ASN A 217 -5.00 -7.35 -11.02
CA ASN A 217 -4.77 -7.60 -9.59
C ASN A 217 -5.49 -8.87 -9.12
N LYS A 218 -6.77 -9.06 -9.47
CA LYS A 218 -7.52 -10.27 -9.07
C LYS A 218 -6.99 -11.51 -9.78
N LEU A 219 -6.71 -11.42 -11.08
CA LEU A 219 -6.13 -12.54 -11.83
C LEU A 219 -4.78 -12.98 -11.28
N ALA A 220 -3.94 -12.03 -10.86
CA ALA A 220 -2.66 -12.33 -10.25
C ALA A 220 -2.81 -13.23 -9.01
N THR A 221 -3.85 -13.02 -8.19
CA THR A 221 -4.03 -13.77 -6.94
C THR A 221 -4.40 -15.23 -7.11
N VAL A 222 -4.93 -15.63 -8.28
CA VAL A 222 -5.27 -17.04 -8.56
C VAL A 222 -4.04 -17.92 -8.38
N ARG A 223 -2.92 -17.51 -8.98
CA ARG A 223 -1.63 -18.19 -8.83
C ARG A 223 -0.52 -17.19 -8.56
N TRP A 224 -0.58 -16.56 -7.40
CA TRP A 224 0.33 -15.49 -7.00
C TRP A 224 1.80 -15.90 -7.10
N GLY A 225 2.18 -17.13 -6.77
CA GLY A 225 3.57 -17.58 -6.91
C GLY A 225 4.09 -17.62 -8.36
N LEU A 226 3.22 -17.58 -9.38
CA LEU A 226 3.61 -17.46 -10.79
C LEU A 226 3.54 -16.02 -11.33
N THR A 227 2.69 -15.19 -10.73
CA THR A 227 2.38 -13.83 -11.24
C THR A 227 3.06 -12.73 -10.44
N LYS A 228 3.47 -13.01 -9.20
CA LYS A 228 4.07 -12.07 -8.26
C LYS A 228 5.24 -11.32 -8.87
N GLU A 229 6.21 -12.02 -9.46
CA GLU A 229 7.40 -11.38 -10.03
C GLU A 229 7.02 -10.43 -11.16
N LYS A 230 6.12 -10.84 -12.06
CA LYS A 230 5.61 -10.00 -13.15
C LYS A 230 4.92 -8.73 -12.62
N MET A 231 4.10 -8.90 -11.59
CA MET A 231 3.42 -7.78 -10.92
C MET A 231 4.42 -6.82 -10.27
N GLN A 232 5.38 -7.36 -9.50
CA GLN A 232 6.40 -6.57 -8.81
C GLN A 232 7.31 -5.83 -9.78
N THR A 233 7.70 -6.46 -10.89
CA THR A 233 8.50 -5.82 -11.95
C THR A 233 7.75 -4.68 -12.62
N ALA A 234 6.45 -4.81 -12.88
CA ALA A 234 5.68 -3.71 -13.45
C ALA A 234 5.47 -2.55 -12.46
N ILE A 235 5.25 -2.84 -11.18
CA ILE A 235 5.19 -1.82 -10.12
C ILE A 235 6.53 -1.08 -10.05
N ALA A 236 7.65 -1.82 -9.98
CA ALA A 236 8.99 -1.25 -9.92
C ALA A 236 9.29 -0.37 -11.14
N HIS A 237 8.89 -0.80 -12.34
CA HIS A 237 9.05 -0.01 -13.56
C HIS A 237 8.41 1.38 -13.45
N PHE A 238 7.15 1.48 -13.00
CA PHE A 238 6.50 2.79 -12.86
C PHE A 238 7.04 3.61 -11.69
N GLU A 239 7.45 2.97 -10.60
CA GLU A 239 8.11 3.69 -9.49
C GLU A 239 9.44 4.29 -9.95
N GLU A 240 10.28 3.51 -10.63
CA GLU A 240 11.55 3.96 -11.19
C GLU A 240 11.34 5.03 -12.26
N LYS A 241 10.40 4.83 -13.19
CA LYS A 241 10.03 5.84 -14.21
C LYS A 241 9.67 7.16 -13.55
N GLY A 242 8.81 7.15 -12.54
CA GLY A 242 8.42 8.36 -11.83
C GLY A 242 9.60 9.06 -11.16
N GLN A 243 10.46 8.31 -10.46
CA GLN A 243 11.63 8.90 -9.79
C GLN A 243 12.67 9.44 -10.77
N THR A 244 12.93 8.72 -11.87
CA THR A 244 13.93 9.10 -12.87
C THR A 244 13.47 10.28 -13.73
N GLU A 245 12.16 10.41 -13.98
CA GLU A 245 11.61 11.51 -14.78
C GLU A 245 11.43 12.80 -13.99
N LEU A 246 11.28 12.74 -12.66
CA LEU A 246 11.04 13.91 -11.80
C LEU A 246 11.98 15.10 -12.08
N PRO A 247 13.32 14.94 -12.12
CA PRO A 247 14.22 16.06 -12.40
C PRO A 247 13.99 16.71 -13.76
N PHE A 248 13.60 15.92 -14.77
CA PHE A 248 13.30 16.44 -16.11
C PHE A 248 11.98 17.20 -16.10
N VAL A 249 10.95 16.68 -15.41
CA VAL A 249 9.67 17.37 -15.23
C VAL A 249 9.87 18.70 -14.51
N GLU A 250 10.69 18.73 -13.47
CA GLU A 250 11.02 19.95 -12.72
C GLU A 250 11.75 21.00 -13.56
N ALA A 251 12.73 20.57 -14.35
CA ALA A 251 13.48 21.47 -15.23
C ALA A 251 12.58 22.04 -16.32
N GLN A 252 11.76 21.21 -16.96
CA GLN A 252 10.81 21.63 -17.98
C GLN A 252 9.74 22.56 -17.41
N TYR A 253 9.19 22.24 -16.24
CA TYR A 253 8.23 23.11 -15.55
C TYR A 253 8.81 24.51 -15.32
N LYS A 254 10.02 24.61 -14.75
CA LYS A 254 10.67 25.90 -14.50
C LYS A 254 10.93 26.68 -15.79
N GLN A 255 11.38 26.01 -16.84
CA GLN A 255 11.61 26.63 -18.14
C GLN A 255 10.32 27.19 -18.74
N ILE A 256 9.23 26.41 -18.71
CA ILE A 256 7.92 26.84 -19.23
C ILE A 256 7.37 27.98 -18.37
N GLN A 257 7.47 27.88 -17.05
CA GLN A 257 7.03 28.92 -16.12
C GLN A 257 7.71 30.27 -16.43
N GLN A 258 9.03 30.26 -16.62
CA GLN A 258 9.81 31.47 -16.90
C GLN A 258 9.52 32.08 -18.28
N THR A 259 9.16 31.27 -19.28
CA THR A 259 9.02 31.71 -20.68
C THR A 259 7.58 31.93 -21.12
N LYS A 260 6.62 31.23 -20.51
CA LYS A 260 5.20 31.18 -20.93
C LYS A 260 4.21 31.37 -19.77
N GLY A 261 4.70 31.50 -18.52
CA GLY A 261 3.87 31.73 -17.34
C GLY A 261 3.29 30.46 -16.69
N ASP A 262 2.63 30.65 -15.55
CA ASP A 262 2.15 29.57 -14.68
C ASP A 262 1.10 28.67 -15.33
N GLU A 263 0.20 29.24 -16.12
CA GLU A 263 -0.86 28.48 -16.80
C GLU A 263 -0.28 27.41 -17.74
N ALA A 264 0.70 27.79 -18.57
CA ALA A 264 1.38 26.86 -19.47
C ALA A 264 2.18 25.80 -18.70
N ALA A 265 2.81 26.18 -17.59
CA ALA A 265 3.61 25.27 -16.77
C ALA A 265 2.71 24.23 -16.05
N ASN A 266 1.56 24.66 -15.54
CA ASN A 266 0.56 23.79 -14.92
C ASN A 266 -0.12 22.86 -15.94
N ALA A 267 -0.36 23.34 -17.17
CA ALA A 267 -0.85 22.50 -18.26
C ALA A 267 0.15 21.39 -18.62
N TYR A 268 1.46 21.66 -18.58
CA TYR A 268 2.50 20.66 -18.76
C TYR A 268 2.46 19.57 -17.67
N LEU A 269 2.35 19.94 -16.38
CA LEU A 269 2.21 18.97 -15.29
C LEU A 269 0.96 18.11 -15.42
N THR A 270 -0.14 18.72 -15.84
CA THR A 270 -1.41 18.04 -16.13
C THR A 270 -1.24 16.99 -17.23
N GLY A 271 -0.58 17.37 -18.32
CA GLY A 271 -0.26 16.47 -19.43
C GLY A 271 0.61 15.29 -18.97
N TYR A 272 1.68 15.55 -18.23
CA TYR A 272 2.56 14.50 -17.71
C TYR A 272 1.81 13.49 -16.82
N THR A 273 0.99 13.96 -15.87
CA THR A 273 0.16 13.08 -15.03
C THR A 273 -0.81 12.24 -15.88
N SER A 274 -1.41 12.84 -16.92
CA SER A 274 -2.32 12.13 -17.83
C SER A 274 -1.60 11.04 -18.63
N ASP A 275 -0.45 11.34 -19.22
CA ASP A 275 0.33 10.41 -20.03
C ASP A 275 0.87 9.25 -19.19
N PHE A 276 1.39 9.56 -17.99
CA PHE A 276 1.85 8.55 -17.03
C PHE A 276 0.70 7.60 -16.64
N THR A 277 -0.48 8.18 -16.36
CA THR A 277 -1.68 7.40 -16.05
C THR A 277 -2.08 6.49 -17.21
N GLY A 278 -2.10 7.01 -18.44
CA GLY A 278 -2.43 6.25 -19.63
C GLY A 278 -1.50 5.05 -19.83
N ALA A 279 -0.20 5.26 -19.68
CA ALA A 279 0.80 4.19 -19.76
C ALA A 279 0.61 3.13 -18.67
N ALA A 280 0.36 3.55 -17.42
CA ALA A 280 0.11 2.64 -16.29
C ALA A 280 -1.15 1.80 -16.50
N MET A 281 -2.26 2.42 -16.90
CA MET A 281 -3.52 1.72 -17.17
C MET A 281 -3.37 0.74 -18.34
N GLN A 282 -2.64 1.10 -19.39
CA GLN A 282 -2.39 0.23 -20.53
C GLN A 282 -1.57 -1.00 -20.13
N ARG A 283 -0.47 -0.81 -19.38
CA ARG A 283 0.37 -1.92 -18.93
C ARG A 283 -0.40 -2.93 -18.07
N TRP A 284 -1.29 -2.46 -17.19
CA TRP A 284 -2.10 -3.36 -16.37
C TRP A 284 -3.14 -4.14 -17.20
N ARG A 285 -3.74 -3.54 -18.24
CA ARG A 285 -4.64 -4.26 -19.16
C ARG A 285 -3.90 -5.38 -19.91
N GLU A 286 -2.72 -5.09 -20.44
CA GLU A 286 -1.87 -6.11 -21.09
C GLU A 286 -1.50 -7.24 -20.13
N MET A 287 -1.26 -6.92 -18.86
CA MET A 287 -0.98 -7.91 -17.83
C MET A 287 -2.21 -8.76 -17.50
N ALA A 288 -3.41 -8.18 -17.49
CA ALA A 288 -4.65 -8.93 -17.35
C ALA A 288 -4.80 -9.96 -18.49
N ASP A 289 -4.58 -9.53 -19.74
CA ASP A 289 -4.61 -10.42 -20.91
C ASP A 289 -3.57 -11.55 -20.81
N GLU A 290 -2.36 -11.23 -20.33
CA GLU A 290 -1.29 -12.20 -20.11
C GLU A 290 -1.70 -13.25 -19.07
N PHE A 291 -2.22 -12.81 -17.92
CA PHE A 291 -2.67 -13.72 -16.86
C PHE A 291 -3.85 -14.57 -17.30
N TRP A 292 -4.79 -14.00 -18.07
CA TRP A 292 -5.89 -14.76 -18.64
C TRP A 292 -5.40 -15.90 -19.56
N LYS A 293 -4.41 -15.61 -20.41
CA LYS A 293 -3.76 -16.63 -21.26
C LYS A 293 -3.02 -17.68 -20.44
N MET A 294 -2.32 -17.28 -19.38
CA MET A 294 -1.60 -18.20 -18.48
C MET A 294 -2.54 -19.22 -17.82
N PHE A 295 -3.79 -18.84 -17.55
CA PHE A 295 -4.77 -19.66 -16.83
C PHE A 295 -5.90 -20.21 -17.74
N ALA A 296 -5.73 -20.16 -19.06
CA ALA A 296 -6.77 -20.54 -20.01
C ALA A 296 -7.29 -21.99 -19.88
N ARG A 297 -6.51 -22.88 -19.25
CA ARG A 297 -6.86 -24.30 -19.05
C ARG A 297 -7.47 -24.59 -17.66
N GLY A 298 -7.61 -23.59 -16.82
CA GLY A 298 -8.15 -23.71 -15.47
C GLY A 298 -7.58 -22.66 -14.52
N PHE A 299 -8.43 -22.22 -13.59
CA PHE A 299 -8.06 -21.41 -12.43
C PHE A 299 -7.77 -22.32 -11.23
#